data_AF-A0A966NSF0-F1
#
_entry.id   AF-A0A966NSF0-F1
#
_cell.length_a   1.000
_cell.length_b   1.000
_cell.length_c   1.000
_cell.angle_alpha   90.00
_cell.angle_beta   90.00
_cell.angle_gamma   90.00
#
_symmetry.space_group_name_H-M   'P 1'
#
loop_
_entity.id
_entity.type
_entity.pdbx_description
1 polymer ?
#
loop_
_entity_poly.entity_id
_entity_poly.type
_entity_poly.pdbx_seq_one_letter_code
_entity_poly.pdbx_strand_id
1 'polypeptide(L)'
;EETFGPVAPVIPFENDDEVIRLANSSQFGLASYFYSRDIGRVWKVAEALEFGMVGVNSGLISNEVAPFGGVKQSGLGREGSSWGIDEYLEMKYVCMGL
;
A
#
# COMPACT_ATOMS: atom_id res chain seq x y z
N GLU A 1 0.03 -16.70 -2.86
CA GLU A 1 0.89 -17.45 -1.92
C GLU A 1 2.07 -16.56 -1.56
N GLU A 2 2.53 -16.59 -0.31
CA GLU A 2 3.68 -15.80 0.14
C GLU A 2 4.82 -16.74 0.51
N THR A 3 6.01 -16.50 -0.04
CA THR A 3 7.15 -17.43 0.08
C THR A 3 7.82 -17.40 1.46
N PHE A 4 7.76 -16.28 2.19
CA PHE A 4 8.38 -16.08 3.51
C PHE A 4 9.82 -16.61 3.66
N GLY A 5 10.63 -16.45 2.61
CA GLY A 5 12.00 -16.92 2.56
C GLY A 5 12.86 -16.09 1.60
N PRO A 6 14.18 -16.29 1.59
CA PRO A 6 15.11 -15.49 0.78
C PRO A 6 15.10 -15.92 -0.69
N VAL A 7 13.99 -15.70 -1.38
CA VAL A 7 13.77 -16.05 -2.80
C VAL A 7 13.47 -14.79 -3.60
N ALA A 8 14.05 -14.65 -4.80
CA ALA A 8 13.85 -13.52 -5.70
C ALA A 8 13.40 -13.98 -7.09
N PRO A 9 12.08 -14.15 -7.33
CA PRO A 9 11.58 -14.45 -8.67
C PRO A 9 11.74 -13.23 -9.58
N VAL A 10 12.22 -13.45 -10.81
CA VAL A 10 12.36 -12.39 -11.83
C VAL A 10 11.43 -12.70 -12.99
N ILE A 11 10.46 -11.81 -13.22
CA ILE A 11 9.45 -11.95 -14.27
C ILE A 11 9.63 -10.77 -15.23
N PRO A 12 9.93 -11.01 -16.52
CA PRO A 12 10.00 -9.93 -17.50
C PRO A 12 8.60 -9.38 -17.81
N PHE A 13 8.55 -8.11 -18.21
CA PHE A 13 7.36 -7.42 -18.70
C PHE A 13 7.78 -6.43 -19.80
N GLU A 14 6.86 -6.03 -20.65
CA GLU A 14 7.15 -5.18 -21.81
C GLU A 14 6.70 -3.73 -21.61
N ASN A 15 5.60 -3.50 -20.88
CA ASN A 15 5.02 -2.18 -20.71
C ASN A 15 4.34 -1.97 -19.35
N ASP A 16 4.01 -0.71 -19.06
CA ASP A 16 3.43 -0.30 -17.78
C ASP A 16 2.06 -0.93 -17.51
N ASP A 17 1.20 -0.97 -18.53
CA ASP A 17 -0.18 -1.45 -18.35
C ASP A 17 -0.18 -2.97 -18.09
N GLU A 18 0.74 -3.71 -18.70
CA GLU A 18 0.99 -5.13 -18.42
C GLU A 18 1.46 -5.35 -16.98
N VAL A 19 2.51 -4.64 -16.54
CA VAL A 19 3.07 -4.88 -15.20
C VAL A 19 2.12 -4.45 -14.09
N ILE A 20 1.34 -3.37 -14.29
CA ILE A 20 0.28 -2.97 -13.36
C ILE A 20 -0.77 -4.08 -13.25
N ARG A 21 -1.23 -4.64 -14.37
CA ARG A 21 -2.19 -5.74 -14.38
C ARG A 21 -1.65 -6.97 -13.66
N LEU A 22 -0.38 -7.34 -13.91
CA LEU A 22 0.27 -8.46 -13.24
C LEU A 22 0.39 -8.21 -11.72
N ALA A 23 0.80 -7.02 -11.31
CA ALA A 23 0.93 -6.65 -9.90
C ALA A 23 -0.42 -6.67 -9.17
N ASN A 24 -1.48 -6.17 -9.80
CA ASN A 24 -2.83 -6.12 -9.22
C ASN A 24 -3.55 -7.47 -9.26
N SER A 25 -3.07 -8.45 -10.03
CA SER A 25 -3.61 -9.83 -10.13
C SER A 25 -3.27 -10.69 -8.89
N SER A 26 -3.46 -10.11 -7.71
CA SER A 26 -3.31 -10.74 -6.41
C SER A 26 -4.53 -10.41 -5.54
N GLN A 27 -4.93 -11.38 -4.72
CA GLN A 27 -5.93 -11.16 -3.66
C GLN A 27 -5.39 -10.29 -2.51
N PHE A 28 -4.07 -10.08 -2.47
CA PHE A 28 -3.37 -9.27 -1.48
C PHE A 28 -3.00 -7.89 -2.05
N GLY A 29 -2.82 -6.91 -1.16
CA GLY A 29 -2.52 -5.52 -1.49
C GLY A 29 -1.90 -4.77 -0.30
N LEU A 30 -0.81 -5.30 0.28
CA LEU A 30 -0.14 -4.69 1.42
C LEU A 30 0.86 -3.59 1.00
N ALA A 31 2.01 -4.00 0.48
CA ALA A 31 3.08 -3.13 0.04
C ALA A 31 3.50 -3.46 -1.39
N SER A 32 3.79 -2.44 -2.17
CA SER A 32 4.40 -2.54 -3.50
C SER A 32 5.60 -1.61 -3.60
N TYR A 33 6.53 -1.93 -4.49
CA TYR A 33 7.75 -1.15 -4.71
C TYR A 33 8.05 -1.07 -6.19
N PHE A 34 8.41 0.11 -6.67
CA PHE A 34 8.90 0.27 -8.03
C PHE A 34 9.94 1.37 -8.15
N TYR A 35 10.71 1.31 -9.24
CA TYR A 35 11.81 2.23 -9.51
C TYR A 35 11.60 2.87 -10.89
N SER A 36 11.60 4.20 -10.93
CA SER A 36 11.51 4.99 -12.16
C SER A 36 12.14 6.36 -11.93
N ARG A 37 12.76 6.90 -12.99
CA ARG A 37 13.25 8.29 -13.01
C ARG A 37 12.27 9.25 -13.69
N ASP A 38 11.31 8.70 -14.44
CA ASP A 38 10.27 9.49 -15.10
C ASP A 38 9.15 9.81 -14.10
N ILE A 39 8.95 11.10 -13.82
CA ILE A 39 7.99 11.55 -12.80
C ILE A 39 6.54 11.29 -13.23
N GLY A 40 6.24 11.35 -14.52
CA GLY A 40 4.89 11.05 -15.03
C GLY A 40 4.53 9.58 -14.82
N ARG A 41 5.48 8.69 -15.10
CA ARG A 41 5.38 7.26 -14.85
C ARG A 41 5.29 6.94 -13.37
N VAL A 42 6.01 7.67 -12.50
CA VAL A 42 5.89 7.52 -11.04
C VAL A 42 4.44 7.70 -10.60
N TRP A 43 3.82 8.82 -10.94
CA TRP A 43 2.45 9.08 -10.51
C TRP A 43 1.45 8.13 -11.16
N LYS A 44 1.56 7.89 -12.48
CA LYS A 44 0.69 6.94 -13.21
C LYS A 44 0.69 5.55 -12.55
N VAL A 45 1.88 5.01 -12.25
CA VAL A 45 2.01 3.66 -11.69
C VAL A 45 1.58 3.65 -10.22
N ALA A 46 1.99 4.64 -9.42
CA ALA A 46 1.66 4.70 -8.01
C ALA A 46 0.14 4.76 -7.75
N GLU A 47 -0.59 5.53 -8.54
CA GLU A 47 -2.05 5.66 -8.42
C GLU A 47 -2.80 4.42 -8.91
N ALA A 48 -2.24 3.69 -9.88
CA ALA A 48 -2.87 2.51 -10.47
C ALA A 48 -2.65 1.21 -9.65
N LEU A 49 -1.68 1.19 -8.75
CA LEU A 49 -1.37 0.03 -7.90
C LEU A 49 -2.41 -0.13 -6.79
N GLU A 50 -3.03 -1.32 -6.72
CA GLU A 50 -4.06 -1.64 -5.71
C GLU A 50 -3.44 -2.15 -4.40
N PHE A 51 -2.60 -1.32 -3.78
CA PHE A 51 -1.86 -1.61 -2.56
C PHE A 51 -2.05 -0.51 -1.52
N GLY A 52 -2.05 -0.87 -0.24
CA GLY A 52 -2.16 0.12 0.84
C GLY A 52 -0.93 1.02 0.97
N MET A 53 0.23 0.55 0.51
CA MET A 53 1.50 1.28 0.56
C MET A 53 2.31 1.09 -0.73
N VAL A 54 2.94 2.17 -1.19
CA VAL A 54 3.74 2.20 -2.42
C VAL A 54 5.09 2.87 -2.15
N GLY A 55 6.18 2.11 -2.28
CA GLY A 55 7.55 2.61 -2.22
C GLY A 55 8.07 2.98 -3.60
N VAL A 56 8.47 4.24 -3.78
CA VAL A 56 9.07 4.74 -5.03
C VAL A 56 10.54 4.99 -4.83
N ASN A 57 11.40 4.33 -5.61
CA ASN A 57 12.85 4.48 -5.54
C ASN A 57 13.49 4.20 -4.16
N SER A 58 12.79 3.47 -3.29
CA SER A 58 13.26 2.98 -1.99
C SER A 58 12.71 1.58 -1.74
N GLY A 59 13.51 0.70 -1.15
CA GLY A 59 13.09 -0.62 -0.67
C GLY A 59 12.61 -0.61 0.79
N LEU A 60 12.70 0.53 1.46
CA LEU A 60 12.31 0.70 2.86
C LEU A 60 11.31 1.85 2.97
N ILE A 61 10.12 1.53 3.48
CA ILE A 61 9.03 2.49 3.69
C ILE A 61 8.55 2.56 5.14
N SER A 62 8.94 1.58 5.97
CA SER A 62 8.48 1.48 7.36
C SER A 62 9.00 2.62 8.23
N ASN A 63 8.07 3.32 8.90
CA ASN A 63 8.31 4.31 9.94
C ASN A 63 7.04 4.49 10.79
N GLU A 64 7.17 5.12 11.94
CA GLU A 64 6.07 5.31 12.90
C GLU A 64 5.10 6.44 12.55
N VAL A 65 5.50 7.37 11.67
CA VAL A 65 4.72 8.57 11.34
C VAL A 65 3.81 8.41 10.13
N ALA A 66 3.98 7.35 9.34
CA ALA A 66 3.17 7.02 8.16
C ALA A 66 2.12 5.94 8.48
N PRO A 67 0.93 6.00 7.85
CA PRO A 67 -0.09 4.97 8.04
C PRO A 67 0.35 3.66 7.37
N PHE A 68 0.47 2.61 8.18
CA PHE A 68 0.83 1.27 7.74
C PHE A 68 -0.41 0.39 7.69
N GLY A 69 -0.63 -0.31 6.57
CA GLY A 69 -1.74 -1.26 6.44
C GLY A 69 -2.09 -1.55 4.99
N GLY A 70 -2.86 -2.62 4.78
CA GLY A 70 -3.17 -3.15 3.46
C GLY A 70 -4.58 -2.80 2.96
N VAL A 71 -4.87 -3.28 1.76
CA VAL A 71 -6.21 -3.35 1.18
C VAL A 71 -6.50 -4.78 0.72
N LYS A 72 -7.70 -5.04 0.18
CA LYS A 72 -8.15 -6.39 -0.22
C LYS A 72 -8.09 -7.36 0.97
N GLN A 73 -7.53 -8.56 0.79
CA GLN A 73 -7.35 -9.53 1.86
C GLN A 73 -6.14 -9.24 2.77
N SER A 74 -5.39 -8.16 2.53
CA SER A 74 -4.23 -7.80 3.36
C SER A 74 -4.60 -7.07 4.65
N GLY A 75 -5.88 -6.78 4.89
CA GLY A 75 -6.35 -6.26 6.17
C GLY A 75 -7.31 -5.07 6.06
N LEU A 76 -7.74 -4.60 7.22
CA LEU A 76 -8.60 -3.43 7.42
C LEU A 76 -7.92 -2.48 8.42
N GLY A 77 -8.28 -1.20 8.37
CA GLY A 77 -7.70 -0.18 9.24
C GLY A 77 -6.27 0.21 8.87
N ARG A 78 -5.66 1.07 9.70
CA ARG A 78 -4.25 1.49 9.59
C ARG A 78 -3.63 1.56 10.98
N GLU A 79 -2.35 1.24 11.07
CA GLU A 79 -1.51 1.42 12.27
C GLU A 79 -0.45 2.51 12.01
N GLY A 80 0.13 3.08 13.07
CA GLY A 80 1.09 4.19 12.96
C GLY A 80 0.45 5.51 12.50
N SER A 81 1.24 6.58 12.41
CA SER A 81 0.80 7.96 12.12
C SER A 81 -0.28 8.48 13.09
N SER A 82 -0.90 9.61 12.74
CA SER A 82 -2.10 10.10 13.43
C SER A 82 -3.31 9.18 13.26
N TRP A 83 -3.35 8.36 12.21
CA TRP A 83 -4.49 7.47 11.92
C TRP A 83 -4.53 6.24 12.81
N GLY A 84 -3.38 5.76 13.28
CA GLY A 84 -3.28 4.50 14.02
C GLY A 84 -4.04 4.50 15.34
N ILE A 85 -4.22 5.67 15.97
CA ILE A 85 -4.97 5.75 17.23
C ILE A 85 -6.49 5.63 17.01
N ASP A 86 -7.01 5.94 15.82
CA ASP A 86 -8.45 5.97 15.56
C ASP A 86 -9.11 4.58 15.70
N GLU A 87 -8.37 3.51 15.43
CA GLU A 87 -8.83 2.11 15.61
C GLU A 87 -9.00 1.71 17.09
N TYR A 88 -8.53 2.55 18.03
CA TYR A 88 -8.61 2.32 19.47
C TYR A 88 -9.56 3.32 20.18
N LEU A 89 -10.21 4.20 19.42
CA LEU A 89 -11.10 5.24 19.95
C LEU A 89 -12.56 4.93 19.63
N GLU A 90 -13.46 5.37 20.52
CA GLU A 90 -14.91 5.26 20.33
C GLU A 90 -15.51 6.65 20.12
N MET A 91 -16.09 6.89 18.95
CA MET A 91 -16.71 8.18 18.65
C MET A 91 -18.04 8.31 19.41
N LYS A 92 -18.18 9.38 20.20
CA LYS A 92 -19.40 9.67 20.96
C LYS A 92 -19.99 11.01 20.57
N TYR A 93 -21.22 10.96 20.04
CA TYR A 93 -22.03 12.14 19.79
C TYR A 93 -22.92 12.46 21.01
N VAL A 94 -22.96 13.73 21.41
CA VAL A 94 -23.83 14.23 22.49
C VAL A 94 -24.64 15.41 21.97
N CYS A 95 -25.97 15.27 21.95
CA CYS A 95 -26.91 16.34 21.63
C CYS A 95 -27.58 16.83 22.92
N MET A 96 -27.29 18.07 23.33
CA MET A 96 -27.91 18.70 24.48
C MET A 96 -28.91 19.76 24.01
N GLY A 97 -30.19 19.49 24.23
CA GLY A 97 -31.25 20.49 24.02
C GLY A 97 -31.21 21.59 25.08
N LEU A 98 -31.71 22.77 24.72
CA LEU A 98 -31.95 23.88 25.65
C LEU A 98 -33.28 23.70 26.39
#